data_AF-A0A9P6AG92-F1
#
_entry.id   AF-A0A9P6AG92-F1
#
_cell.length_a   1.000
_cell.length_b   1.000
_cell.length_c   1.000
_cell.angle_alpha   90.00
_cell.angle_beta   90.00
_cell.angle_gamma   90.00
#
_symmetry.space_group_name_H-M   'P 1'
#
loop_
_entity.id
_entity.type
_entity.pdbx_description
1 polymer ?
#
loop_
_entity_poly.entity_id
_entity_poly.type
_entity_poly.pdbx_seq_one_letter_code
_entity_poly.pdbx_strand_id
1 'polypeptide(L)'
;MALLCHHDHPLVLANLKTAGEKQFYALALISALMESIPNHWRVGVLYDIGCQMHRTLQKWDLMPEYLHQLKFTVSIFHAYGHQWACQLWYHPWKAVMWGLSDGEGCERFWSDLQKLIPGLHITGVSWSW
;
A
#
# COMPACT_ATOMS: atom_id res chain seq x y z
N MET A 1 5.68 -7.21 -3.13
CA MET A 1 4.57 -6.35 -2.70
C MET A 1 3.53 -6.33 -3.80
N ALA A 2 2.26 -6.20 -3.45
CA ALA A 2 1.17 -6.15 -4.41
C ALA A 2 0.37 -4.86 -4.23
N LEU A 3 -0.24 -4.38 -5.32
CA LEU A 3 -1.29 -3.39 -5.29
C LEU A 3 -2.56 -4.04 -5.85
N LEU A 4 -3.60 -4.05 -5.04
CA LEU A 4 -4.86 -4.72 -5.35
C LEU A 4 -5.98 -3.69 -5.52
N CYS A 5 -6.99 -4.05 -6.30
CA CYS A 5 -8.22 -3.28 -6.36
C CYS A 5 -9.08 -3.55 -5.12
N HIS A 6 -10.18 -2.80 -4.97
CA HIS A 6 -11.15 -2.99 -3.88
C HIS A 6 -11.76 -4.41 -3.81
N HIS A 7 -11.74 -5.16 -4.90
CA HIS A 7 -12.22 -6.54 -4.96
C HIS A 7 -11.11 -7.57 -4.72
N ASP A 8 -9.97 -7.16 -4.17
CA ASP A 8 -8.82 -8.01 -3.84
C ASP A 8 -8.21 -8.74 -5.04
N HIS A 9 -8.36 -8.18 -6.23
CA HIS A 9 -7.66 -8.65 -7.42
C HIS A 9 -6.34 -7.90 -7.57
N PRO A 10 -5.21 -8.61 -7.75
CA PRO A 10 -3.92 -7.97 -7.97
C PRO A 10 -3.94 -7.20 -9.30
N LEU A 11 -3.58 -5.92 -9.24
CA LEU A 11 -3.43 -5.06 -10.42
C LEU A 11 -1.97 -4.97 -10.84
N VAL A 12 -1.07 -4.76 -9.87
CA VAL A 12 0.37 -4.64 -10.09
C VAL A 12 1.12 -5.41 -9.00
N LEU A 13 2.16 -6.14 -9.39
CA LEU A 13 3.04 -6.87 -8.49
C LEU A 13 4.48 -6.35 -8.63
N ALA A 14 5.11 -6.07 -7.49
CA ALA A 14 6.51 -5.69 -7.41
C ALA A 14 7.33 -6.81 -6.76
N ASN A 15 8.38 -7.26 -7.46
CA ASN A 15 9.33 -8.22 -6.92
C ASN A 15 10.21 -7.54 -5.85
N LEU A 16 10.28 -8.13 -4.67
CA LEU A 16 11.06 -7.62 -3.55
C LEU A 16 12.51 -8.11 -3.71
N LYS A 17 13.41 -7.17 -3.99
CA LYS A 17 14.86 -7.44 -4.15
C LYS A 17 15.67 -7.16 -2.89
N THR A 18 15.10 -6.44 -1.93
CA THR A 18 15.75 -6.11 -0.66
C THR A 18 14.91 -6.60 0.50
N ALA A 19 15.56 -6.85 1.65
CA ALA A 19 14.86 -7.21 2.86
C ALA A 19 13.85 -6.13 3.29
N GLY A 20 12.65 -6.57 3.67
CA GLY A 20 11.57 -5.74 4.18
C GLY A 20 10.73 -5.05 3.10
N GLU A 21 9.51 -4.69 3.50
CA GLU A 21 8.63 -3.84 2.71
C GLU A 21 9.08 -2.38 2.84
N LYS A 22 9.88 -1.95 1.88
CA LYS A 22 10.36 -0.58 1.81
C LYS A 22 9.33 0.32 1.13
N GLN A 23 9.21 1.55 1.62
CA GLN A 23 8.24 2.53 1.13
C GLN A 23 8.32 2.78 -0.40
N PHE A 24 9.51 2.68 -1.00
CA PHE A 24 9.65 2.88 -2.44
C PHE A 24 8.93 1.83 -3.29
N TYR A 25 8.67 0.62 -2.77
CA TYR A 25 7.87 -0.37 -3.49
C TYR A 25 6.42 0.09 -3.62
N ALA A 26 5.85 0.62 -2.53
CA ALA A 26 4.51 1.20 -2.56
C ALA A 26 4.44 2.40 -3.53
N LEU A 27 5.45 3.28 -3.54
CA LEU A 27 5.54 4.39 -4.50
C LEU A 27 5.60 3.89 -5.95
N ALA A 28 6.43 2.88 -6.23
CA ALA A 28 6.54 2.31 -7.57
C ALA A 28 5.21 1.68 -8.04
N LEU A 29 4.50 0.99 -7.15
CA LEU A 29 3.19 0.41 -7.43
C LEU A 29 2.13 1.50 -7.72
N ILE A 30 2.12 2.59 -6.93
CA ILE A 30 1.23 3.71 -7.18
C ILE A 30 1.57 4.38 -8.51
N SER A 31 2.84 4.61 -8.83
CA SER A 31 3.25 5.20 -10.12
C SER A 31 2.76 4.37 -11.29
N ALA A 32 3.00 3.05 -11.24
CA ALA A 32 2.54 2.13 -12.27
C ALA A 32 1.02 2.14 -12.44
N LEU A 33 0.25 2.26 -11.35
CA LEU A 33 -1.19 2.43 -11.43
C LEU A 33 -1.56 3.77 -12.09
N MET A 34 -1.01 4.88 -11.61
CA MET A 34 -1.37 6.22 -12.08
C MET A 34 -1.06 6.40 -13.57
N GLU A 35 0.03 5.81 -14.06
CA GLU A 35 0.38 5.80 -15.49
C GLU A 35 -0.60 5.00 -16.35
N SER A 36 -1.35 4.07 -15.75
CA SER A 36 -2.27 3.16 -16.46
C SER A 36 -3.73 3.62 -16.48
N ILE A 37 -4.09 4.66 -15.70
CA ILE A 37 -5.46 5.14 -15.56
C ILE A 37 -5.62 6.58 -16.07
N PRO A 38 -6.86 7.04 -16.37
CA PRO A 38 -7.08 8.42 -16.78
C PRO A 38 -6.78 9.44 -15.69
N ASN A 39 -6.11 10.55 -16.05
CA ASN A 39 -5.69 11.63 -15.13
C ASN A 39 -6.83 12.35 -14.37
N HIS A 40 -8.10 12.13 -14.72
CA HIS A 40 -9.23 12.73 -14.03
C HIS A 40 -9.80 11.83 -12.93
N TRP A 41 -9.27 10.61 -12.78
CA TRP A 41 -9.72 9.67 -11.76
C TRP A 41 -9.17 10.06 -10.39
N ARG A 42 -9.98 9.84 -9.36
CA ARG A 42 -9.53 9.95 -7.96
C ARG A 42 -9.26 8.55 -7.44
N VAL A 43 -8.10 8.35 -6.83
CA VAL A 43 -7.64 7.05 -6.35
C VAL A 43 -7.51 7.09 -4.84
N GLY A 44 -8.19 6.15 -4.18
CA GLY A 44 -7.99 5.87 -2.77
C GLY A 44 -6.94 4.79 -2.56
N VAL A 45 -5.95 5.06 -1.73
CA VAL A 45 -4.92 4.11 -1.29
C VAL A 45 -5.14 3.77 0.19
N LEU A 46 -5.45 2.51 0.46
CA LEU A 46 -5.42 1.90 1.80
C LEU A 46 -4.05 1.27 2.00
N TYR A 47 -3.35 1.71 3.04
CA TYR A 47 -2.01 1.20 3.35
C TYR A 47 -1.76 1.34 4.85
N ASP A 48 -1.12 0.36 5.48
CA ASP A 48 -0.84 0.34 6.93
C ASP A 48 -0.21 1.63 7.43
N ILE A 49 0.76 2.15 6.68
CA ILE A 49 1.42 3.43 6.99
C ILE A 49 0.96 4.56 6.06
N GLY A 50 -0.28 4.49 5.55
CA GLY A 50 -0.86 5.46 4.62
C GLY A 50 -0.80 6.90 5.12
N CYS A 51 -0.97 7.14 6.42
CA CYS A 51 -0.82 8.46 7.01
C CYS A 51 0.63 8.99 6.94
N GLN A 52 1.63 8.12 7.09
CA GLN A 52 3.03 8.49 6.97
C GLN A 52 3.40 8.69 5.50
N MET A 53 2.91 7.80 4.61
CA MET A 53 3.09 7.91 3.16
C MET A 53 2.59 9.27 2.65
N HIS A 54 1.35 9.64 2.98
CA HIS A 54 0.77 10.92 2.57
C HIS A 54 1.62 12.11 3.01
N ARG A 55 2.07 12.12 4.27
CA ARG A 55 2.95 13.16 4.80
C ARG A 55 4.32 13.18 4.10
N THR A 56 4.88 12.02 3.79
CA THR A 56 6.17 11.91 3.08
C THR A 56 6.04 12.45 1.66
N LEU A 57 4.96 12.13 0.94
CA LEU A 57 4.71 12.68 -0.39
C LEU A 57 4.63 14.21 -0.37
N GLN A 58 3.87 14.78 0.56
CA GLN A 58 3.74 16.23 0.71
C GLN A 58 5.05 16.92 1.14
N LYS A 59 5.77 16.33 2.10
CA LYS A 59 6.97 16.94 2.68
C LYS A 59 8.13 17.00 1.69
N TRP A 60 8.27 15.96 0.87
CA TRP A 60 9.41 15.79 -0.03
C TRP A 60 9.05 16.04 -1.49
N ASP A 61 7.82 16.49 -1.75
CA ASP A 61 7.29 16.73 -3.09
C ASP A 61 7.49 15.53 -4.02
N LEU A 62 7.14 14.35 -3.52
CA LEU A 62 7.20 13.13 -4.30
C LEU A 62 5.90 12.99 -5.09
N MET A 63 6.02 12.75 -6.40
CA MET A 63 4.88 12.56 -7.32
C MET A 63 3.87 13.74 -7.31
N PRO A 64 4.34 15.00 -7.42
CA PRO A 64 3.46 16.19 -7.39
C PRO A 64 2.35 16.12 -8.45
N GLU A 65 2.63 15.51 -9.59
CA GLU A 65 1.68 15.31 -10.69
C GLU A 65 0.46 14.46 -10.30
N TYR A 66 0.57 13.57 -9.30
CA TYR A 66 -0.49 12.66 -8.89
C TYR A 66 -1.10 13.00 -7.52
N LEU A 67 -0.43 13.85 -6.73
CA LEU A 67 -0.81 14.10 -5.33
C LEU A 67 -2.26 14.59 -5.17
N HIS A 68 -2.78 15.36 -6.14
CA HIS A 68 -4.16 15.87 -6.12
C HIS A 68 -5.22 14.78 -6.42
N GLN A 69 -4.84 13.69 -7.08
CA GLN A 69 -5.72 12.56 -7.41
C GLN A 69 -5.75 11.52 -6.29
N LEU A 70 -4.68 11.45 -5.49
CA LEU A 70 -4.50 10.46 -4.44
C LEU A 70 -5.16 10.88 -3.13
N LYS A 71 -5.85 9.93 -2.49
CA LYS A 71 -6.27 10.03 -1.09
C LYS A 71 -5.74 8.83 -0.34
N PHE A 72 -5.24 9.04 0.87
CA PHE A 72 -4.71 7.97 1.71
C PHE A 72 -5.58 7.72 2.93
N THR A 73 -5.73 6.45 3.29
CA THR A 73 -6.23 5.99 4.59
C THR A 73 -5.40 4.82 5.09
N VAL A 74 -5.60 4.47 6.36
CA VAL A 74 -4.97 3.30 6.99
C VAL A 74 -6.01 2.19 7.07
N SER A 75 -5.62 0.94 6.81
CA SER A 75 -6.49 -0.23 6.97
C SER A 75 -7.13 -0.24 8.36
N ILE A 76 -8.39 -0.70 8.46
CA ILE A 76 -9.24 -0.47 9.65
C ILE A 76 -8.56 -0.98 10.92
N PHE A 77 -8.03 -2.20 10.88
CA PHE A 77 -7.37 -2.79 12.04
C PHE A 77 -6.11 -2.01 12.43
N HIS A 78 -5.30 -1.67 11.43
CA HIS A 78 -4.04 -0.92 11.61
C HIS A 78 -4.27 0.51 12.12
N ALA A 79 -5.41 1.14 11.79
CA ALA A 79 -5.71 2.50 12.22
C ALA A 79 -5.68 2.64 13.74
N TYR A 80 -6.17 1.64 14.48
CA TYR A 80 -6.14 1.63 15.95
C TYR A 80 -4.74 1.54 16.55
N GLY A 81 -3.77 0.98 15.81
CA GLY A 81 -2.35 0.96 16.21
C GLY A 81 -1.66 2.32 16.05
N HIS A 82 -2.28 3.28 15.37
CA HIS A 82 -1.72 4.60 15.14
C HIS A 82 -2.17 5.61 16.21
N GLN A 83 -1.46 6.74 16.28
CA GLN A 83 -1.81 7.85 17.17
C GLN A 83 -3.25 8.35 16.95
N TRP A 84 -3.85 8.91 18.00
CA TRP A 84 -5.25 9.38 18.00
C TRP A 84 -5.61 10.26 16.80
N ALA A 85 -4.74 11.20 16.42
CA ALA A 85 -4.97 12.04 15.25
C ALA A 85 -5.10 11.22 13.94
N CYS A 86 -4.31 10.17 13.77
CA CYS A 86 -4.42 9.29 12.60
C CYS A 86 -5.76 8.53 12.59
N GLN A 87 -6.23 8.08 13.76
CA GLN A 87 -7.54 7.44 13.90
C GLN A 87 -8.73 8.37 13.59
N LEU A 88 -8.53 9.69 13.65
CA LEU A 88 -9.55 10.65 13.24
C LEU A 88 -9.48 10.94 11.74
N TRP A 89 -8.28 11.22 11.23
CA TRP A 89 -8.10 11.77 9.88
C TRP A 89 -7.93 10.71 8.78
N TYR A 90 -7.40 9.52 9.13
CA TYR A 90 -7.05 8.47 8.17
C TYR A 90 -7.84 7.18 8.35
N HIS A 91 -8.85 7.16 9.21
CA HIS A 91 -9.73 6.01 9.37
C HIS A 91 -10.74 5.94 8.21
N PRO A 92 -10.83 4.83 7.46
CA PRO A 92 -11.63 4.76 6.23
C PRO A 92 -13.12 4.99 6.46
N TRP A 93 -13.68 4.48 7.56
CA TRP A 93 -15.08 4.76 7.92
C TRP A 93 -15.40 6.21 8.32
N LYS A 94 -14.38 7.05 8.53
CA LYS A 94 -14.55 8.48 8.82
C LYS A 94 -14.35 9.35 7.58
N ALA A 95 -14.14 8.74 6.42
CA ALA A 95 -13.87 9.43 5.17
C ALA A 95 -14.79 8.92 4.05
N VAL A 96 -15.22 9.85 3.20
CA VAL A 96 -15.93 9.50 1.95
C VAL A 96 -14.94 8.86 0.96
N MET A 97 -15.47 8.00 0.08
CA MET A 97 -14.82 7.26 -1.02
C MET A 97 -14.40 5.81 -0.74
N TRP A 98 -14.43 5.33 0.51
CA TRP A 98 -13.88 4.01 0.86
C TRP A 98 -14.90 2.87 0.90
N GLY A 99 -16.20 3.17 0.86
CA GLY A 99 -17.24 2.15 0.99
C GLY A 99 -17.07 1.32 2.28
N LEU A 100 -17.19 -0.01 2.14
CA LEU A 100 -16.95 -0.97 3.22
C LEU A 100 -15.56 -1.63 3.15
N SER A 101 -14.59 -0.99 2.48
CA SER A 101 -13.21 -1.51 2.42
C SER A 101 -12.60 -1.60 3.81
N ASP A 102 -11.98 -2.73 4.12
CA ASP A 102 -11.18 -2.92 5.34
C ASP A 102 -9.69 -2.59 5.16
N GLY A 103 -9.18 -2.71 3.92
CA GLY A 103 -7.78 -2.51 3.59
C GLY A 103 -6.91 -3.76 3.78
N GLU A 104 -7.51 -4.94 3.98
CA GLU A 104 -6.82 -6.21 4.29
C GLU A 104 -6.61 -7.10 3.05
N GLY A 105 -6.75 -6.53 1.85
CA GLY A 105 -6.70 -7.27 0.59
C GLY A 105 -5.33 -7.88 0.30
N CYS A 106 -4.25 -7.20 0.69
CA CYS A 106 -2.90 -7.71 0.55
C CYS A 106 -2.70 -8.98 1.39
N GLU A 107 -3.15 -8.95 2.63
CA GLU A 107 -3.03 -10.01 3.63
C GLU A 107 -3.76 -11.26 3.16
N ARG A 108 -4.99 -11.08 2.65
CA ARG A 108 -5.80 -12.17 2.08
C ARG A 108 -5.14 -12.76 0.84
N PHE A 109 -4.69 -11.91 -0.09
CA PHE A 109 -3.97 -12.37 -1.28
C PHE A 109 -2.67 -13.12 -0.95
N TRP A 110 -1.88 -12.63 0.01
CA TRP A 110 -0.67 -13.31 0.47
C TRP A 110 -0.97 -14.64 1.15
N SER A 111 -2.05 -14.71 1.93
CA SER A 111 -2.50 -15.97 2.56
C SER A 111 -2.84 -17.02 1.50
N ASP A 112 -3.53 -16.62 0.43
CA ASP A 112 -3.86 -17.53 -0.69
C ASP A 112 -2.60 -18.00 -1.45
N LEU A 113 -1.65 -17.09 -1.68
CA LEU A 113 -0.38 -17.40 -2.33
C LEU A 113 0.61 -18.15 -1.45
N GLN A 114 0.39 -18.22 -0.14
CA GLN A 114 1.35 -18.81 0.81
C GLN A 114 1.78 -20.22 0.39
N LYS A 115 0.88 -21.01 -0.21
CA LYS A 115 1.15 -22.37 -0.69
C LYS A 115 2.14 -22.41 -1.88
N LEU A 116 2.25 -21.31 -2.62
CA LEU A 116 3.15 -21.16 -3.77
C LEU A 116 4.51 -20.59 -3.38
N ILE A 117 4.63 -20.01 -2.19
CA ILE A 117 5.92 -19.60 -1.63
C ILE A 117 6.64 -20.91 -1.29
N PRO A 118 7.72 -21.28 -2.01
CA PRO A 118 8.49 -22.44 -1.64
C PRO A 118 8.91 -22.23 -0.19
N GLY A 119 8.81 -23.25 0.65
CA GLY A 119 9.36 -23.21 2.00
C GLY A 119 10.86 -23.03 1.92
N LEU A 120 11.34 -21.80 1.71
CA LEU A 120 12.73 -21.40 1.86
C LEU A 120 13.02 -21.29 3.36
N HIS A 121 12.79 -22.40 4.06
CA HIS A 121 13.41 -22.72 5.33
C HIS A 121 14.75 -23.40 5.04
N ILE A 122 15.64 -22.73 4.28
CA ILE A 122 17.05 -23.12 4.19
C ILE A 122 17.88 -21.84 4.30
N THR A 123 18.31 -21.59 5.54
CA THR A 123 19.59 -21.02 6.00
C THR A 123 20.31 -20.01 5.11
N GLY A 124 20.67 -18.86 5.71
CA GLY A 124 21.49 -17.82 5.09
C GLY A 124 22.71 -18.36 4.35
N VAL A 125 22.81 -18.00 3.08
CA VAL A 125 24.08 -17.97 2.36
C VAL A 125 24.53 -16.52 2.39
N SER A 126 25.57 -16.22 3.18
CA SER A 126 26.26 -14.95 3.08
C SER A 126 26.97 -14.89 1.73
N TRP A 127 26.52 -14.01 0.85
CA TRP A 127 27.36 -13.58 -0.27
C TRP A 127 28.29 -12.50 0.28
N SER A 128 29.49 -12.90 0.67
CA SER A 128 30.62 -11.98 0.81
C SER A 128 31.12 -11.63 -0.59
N TRP A 129 31.01 -10.35 -0.96
CA TRP A 129 31.91 -9.73 -1.93
C TRP A 129 33.07 -9.10 -1.17
#